data_AF-A0A9W6AQ63-F1
#
_entry.id   AF-A0A9W6AQ63-F1
#
_cell.length_a   1.000
_cell.length_b   1.000
_cell.length_c   1.000
_cell.angle_alpha   90.00
_cell.angle_beta   90.00
_cell.angle_gamma   90.00
#
_symmetry.space_group_name_H-M   'P 1'
#
loop_
_entity.id
_entity.type
_entity.pdbx_description
1 polymer ?
#
loop_
_entity_poly.entity_id
_entity_poly.type
_entity_poly.pdbx_seq_one_letter_code
_entity_poly.pdbx_strand_id
1 'polypeptide(L)'
;MRDSRIFAPIGPALSTTERTVFGPGGCVVYGYPSTGGVLIKDGPDLLDMLFLSVPRSHASQRSPSADEEDRFCNLMRRTGAKFWPSKEEWIAVKMERRDITEEEEKVMVYGWPTDGVGVWVLRYRSASQMPRDFGRMSFAMNMDERIQIMKEYGATFFEDVTEVKELDGTSD
;
A
#
# COMPACT_ATOMS: atom_id res chain seq x y z
N MET A 1 20.53 23.50 -42.00
CA MET A 1 20.84 23.03 -40.62
C MET A 1 19.61 22.30 -40.12
N ARG A 2 19.68 20.97 -39.98
CA ARG A 2 18.59 20.14 -39.43
C ARG A 2 18.91 19.90 -37.96
N ASP A 3 18.04 20.35 -37.09
CA ASP A 3 18.20 20.22 -35.65
C ASP A 3 17.74 18.82 -35.23
N SER A 4 18.72 17.93 -35.04
CA SER A 4 18.51 16.55 -34.62
C SER A 4 18.20 16.54 -33.12
N ARG A 5 16.92 16.62 -32.76
CA ARG A 5 16.48 16.26 -31.41
C ARG A 5 16.76 14.77 -31.20
N ILE A 6 17.83 14.50 -30.47
CA ILE A 6 18.15 13.18 -29.93
C ILE A 6 17.04 12.85 -28.94
N PHE A 7 16.08 12.03 -29.38
CA PHE A 7 15.24 11.30 -28.43
C PHE A 7 16.16 10.30 -27.75
N ALA A 8 16.45 10.53 -26.46
CA ALA A 8 17.06 9.51 -25.64
C ALA A 8 16.20 8.23 -25.74
N PRO A 9 16.81 7.05 -25.92
CA PRO A 9 16.05 5.82 -25.97
C PRO A 9 15.27 5.69 -24.66
N ILE A 10 13.97 5.42 -24.78
CA ILE A 10 13.12 4.95 -23.68
C ILE A 10 13.93 3.87 -22.97
N GLY A 11 14.20 4.08 -21.68
CA GLY A 11 15.05 3.19 -20.89
C GLY A 11 14.61 1.73 -21.00
N PRO A 12 15.49 0.78 -20.62
CA PRO A 12 15.15 -0.65 -20.69
C PRO A 12 13.79 -0.88 -20.02
N ALA A 13 12.96 -1.73 -20.62
CA ALA A 13 11.64 -2.08 -20.11
C ALA A 13 11.69 -2.23 -18.59
N LEU A 14 10.93 -1.38 -17.87
CA LEU A 14 10.93 -1.31 -16.41
C LEU A 14 10.81 -2.73 -15.88
N SER A 15 11.85 -3.21 -15.21
CA SER A 15 11.84 -4.55 -14.63
C SER A 15 10.65 -4.63 -13.67
N THR A 16 9.75 -5.58 -13.90
CA THR A 16 8.54 -5.88 -13.13
C THR A 16 8.85 -6.43 -11.72
N THR A 17 10.00 -6.07 -11.15
CA THR A 17 10.60 -6.70 -9.97
C THR A 17 10.83 -5.73 -8.81
N GLU A 18 10.64 -4.43 -8.99
CA GLU A 18 10.90 -3.44 -7.94
C GLU A 18 10.01 -3.68 -6.73
N ARG A 19 10.59 -3.82 -5.53
CA ARG A 19 9.84 -3.90 -4.26
C ARG A 19 9.56 -2.52 -3.72
N THR A 20 10.55 -1.65 -3.72
CA THR A 20 10.47 -0.30 -3.14
C THR A 20 11.10 0.70 -4.10
N VAL A 21 10.37 1.77 -4.41
CA VAL A 21 10.85 2.90 -5.23
C VAL A 21 10.74 4.18 -4.41
N PHE A 22 11.86 4.89 -4.22
CA PHE A 22 11.92 6.15 -3.47
C PHE A 22 11.70 7.36 -4.39
N GLY A 23 11.01 8.37 -3.87
CA GLY A 23 10.77 9.64 -4.53
C GLY A 23 10.77 10.81 -3.53
N PRO A 24 10.51 12.05 -3.99
CA PRO A 24 10.61 13.25 -3.14
C PRO A 24 9.70 13.23 -1.90
N GLY A 25 8.58 12.53 -1.95
CA GLY A 25 7.59 12.45 -0.87
C GLY A 25 7.65 11.18 -0.02
N GLY A 26 8.68 10.33 -0.19
CA GLY A 26 8.78 9.06 0.51
C GLY A 26 9.05 7.90 -0.45
N CYS A 27 8.29 6.82 -0.36
CA CYS A 27 8.43 5.69 -1.27
C CYS A 27 7.08 5.07 -1.64
N VAL A 28 7.12 4.17 -2.61
CA VAL A 28 6.03 3.26 -2.96
C VAL A 28 6.55 1.85 -2.77
N VAL A 29 5.75 1.01 -2.12
CA VAL A 29 6.03 -0.43 -1.99
C VAL A 29 5.06 -1.19 -2.89
N TYR A 30 5.61 -2.09 -3.71
CA TYR A 30 4.86 -2.96 -4.62
C TYR A 30 4.83 -4.38 -4.09
N GLY A 31 3.82 -5.17 -4.44
CA GLY A 31 3.71 -6.61 -4.22
C GLY A 31 3.16 -7.28 -5.48
N TYR A 32 3.66 -8.44 -5.86
CA TYR A 32 3.32 -9.11 -7.13
C TYR A 32 2.72 -10.49 -6.87
N PRO A 33 1.41 -10.58 -6.58
CA PRO A 33 0.79 -11.86 -6.29
C PRO A 33 0.81 -12.78 -7.51
N SER A 34 0.89 -14.09 -7.28
CA SER A 34 0.91 -15.12 -8.32
C SER A 34 -0.37 -15.15 -9.17
N THR A 35 -1.47 -14.64 -8.63
CA THR A 35 -2.75 -14.45 -9.32
C THR A 35 -2.72 -13.35 -10.40
N GLY A 36 -1.62 -12.61 -10.52
CA GLY A 36 -1.47 -11.47 -11.41
C GLY A 36 -1.89 -10.15 -10.76
N GLY A 37 -1.69 -9.04 -11.49
CA GLY A 37 -1.86 -7.68 -10.96
C GLY A 37 -0.74 -7.24 -10.03
N VAL A 38 -0.99 -6.20 -9.25
CA VAL A 38 0.00 -5.60 -8.33
C VAL A 38 -0.68 -5.01 -7.09
N LEU A 39 -0.15 -5.31 -5.92
CA LEU A 39 -0.47 -4.59 -4.68
C LEU A 39 0.42 -3.36 -4.58
N ILE A 40 -0.17 -2.20 -4.32
CA ILE A 40 0.53 -0.92 -4.24
C ILE A 40 0.21 -0.27 -2.89
N LYS A 41 1.25 -0.05 -2.10
CA LYS A 41 1.21 0.78 -0.90
C LYS A 41 1.93 2.09 -1.22
N ASP A 42 1.13 3.11 -1.50
CA ASP A 42 1.61 4.46 -1.80
C ASP A 42 1.77 5.25 -0.49
N GLY A 43 2.96 5.82 -0.27
CA GLY A 43 3.29 6.56 0.96
C GLY A 43 3.16 5.73 2.25
N PRO A 44 3.81 4.55 2.37
CA PRO A 44 3.85 3.82 3.63
C PRO A 44 4.51 4.67 4.72
N ASP A 45 3.94 4.65 5.93
CA ASP A 45 4.59 5.23 7.10
C ASP A 45 5.72 4.33 7.64
N LEU A 46 6.41 4.78 8.68
CA LEU A 46 7.52 4.02 9.25
C LEU A 46 7.07 2.65 9.81
N LEU A 47 5.86 2.57 10.35
CA LEU A 47 5.31 1.32 10.89
C LEU A 47 4.95 0.35 9.77
N ASP A 48 4.37 0.83 8.66
CA ASP A 48 4.11 0.02 7.47
C ASP A 48 5.42 -0.59 6.94
N MET A 49 6.49 0.21 6.86
CA MET A 49 7.81 -0.26 6.41
C MET A 49 8.40 -1.32 7.35
N LEU A 50 8.28 -1.13 8.68
CA LEU A 50 8.73 -2.10 9.68
C LEU A 50 7.90 -3.39 9.64
N PHE A 51 6.58 -3.27 9.51
CA PHE A 51 5.66 -4.41 9.42
C PHE A 51 5.96 -5.26 8.18
N LEU A 52 6.26 -4.63 7.05
CA LEU A 52 6.63 -5.31 5.81
C LEU A 52 8.10 -5.78 5.78
N SER A 53 8.91 -5.44 6.80
CA SER A 53 10.34 -5.73 6.85
C SER A 53 11.11 -5.27 5.60
N VAL A 54 10.71 -4.13 5.01
CA VAL A 54 11.39 -3.56 3.84
C VAL A 54 12.49 -2.57 4.25
N PRO A 55 13.58 -2.45 3.49
CA PRO A 55 14.61 -1.46 3.77
C PRO A 55 14.08 -0.02 3.69
N ARG A 56 14.45 0.79 4.68
CA ARG A 56 13.98 2.19 4.82
C ARG A 56 14.87 3.22 4.13
N SER A 57 16.10 2.84 3.78
CA SER A 57 17.13 3.77 3.27
C SER A 57 17.54 3.52 1.83
N HIS A 58 17.12 2.43 1.22
CA HIS A 58 17.49 2.06 -0.14
C HIS A 58 16.41 1.20 -0.79
N ALA A 59 16.31 1.29 -2.12
CA ALA A 59 15.40 0.47 -2.90
C ALA A 59 15.73 -1.02 -2.76
N SER A 60 14.71 -1.86 -2.91
CA SER A 60 14.84 -3.32 -2.87
C SER A 60 14.08 -3.96 -4.04
N GLN A 61 14.31 -5.26 -4.26
CA GLN A 61 13.65 -6.06 -5.30
C GLN A 61 12.76 -7.13 -4.65
N ARG A 62 11.74 -7.57 -5.39
CA ARG A 62 10.83 -8.64 -4.98
C ARG A 62 11.58 -9.97 -4.81
N SER A 63 10.96 -10.92 -4.10
CA SER A 63 11.50 -12.29 -4.07
C SER A 63 11.36 -12.96 -5.44
N PRO A 64 12.35 -13.74 -5.90
CA PRO A 64 12.18 -14.61 -7.07
C PRO A 64 11.25 -15.80 -6.80
N SER A 65 10.99 -16.14 -5.54
CA SER A 65 10.09 -17.22 -5.14
C SER A 65 8.65 -16.72 -5.10
N ALA A 66 7.78 -17.32 -5.90
CA ALA A 66 6.35 -16.97 -5.95
C ALA A 66 5.69 -17.14 -4.56
N ASP A 67 6.03 -18.19 -3.82
CA ASP A 67 5.44 -18.45 -2.51
C ASP A 67 5.89 -17.40 -1.46
N GLU A 68 7.14 -16.96 -1.52
CA GLU A 68 7.62 -15.88 -0.65
C GLU A 68 6.96 -14.55 -1.00
N GLU A 69 6.79 -14.30 -2.29
CA GLU A 69 6.16 -13.08 -2.79
C GLU A 69 4.67 -13.03 -2.43
N ASP A 70 3.95 -14.15 -2.53
CA ASP A 70 2.54 -14.24 -2.11
C ASP A 70 2.38 -14.01 -0.60
N ARG A 71 3.30 -14.54 0.22
CA ARG A 71 3.34 -14.24 1.66
C ARG A 71 3.56 -12.75 1.91
N PHE A 72 4.46 -12.12 1.16
CA PHE A 72 4.66 -10.67 1.25
C PHE A 72 3.40 -9.89 0.84
N CYS A 73 2.73 -10.29 -0.24
CA CYS A 73 1.47 -9.69 -0.69
C CYS A 73 0.38 -9.79 0.39
N ASN A 74 0.31 -10.90 1.12
CA ASN A 74 -0.61 -11.03 2.26
C ASN A 74 -0.28 -10.04 3.38
N LEU A 75 1.00 -9.77 3.66
CA LEU A 75 1.40 -8.71 4.60
C LEU A 75 1.03 -7.31 4.07
N MET A 76 1.17 -7.06 2.78
CA MET A 76 0.76 -5.79 2.17
C MET A 76 -0.74 -5.51 2.32
N ARG A 77 -1.60 -6.52 2.14
CA ARG A 77 -3.05 -6.36 2.38
C ARG A 77 -3.32 -5.90 3.82
N ARG A 78 -2.57 -6.44 4.78
CA ARG A 78 -2.64 -6.07 6.21
C ARG A 78 -2.14 -4.66 6.53
N THR A 79 -1.49 -3.96 5.60
CA THR A 79 -1.15 -2.52 5.73
C THR A 79 -2.12 -1.61 4.98
N GLY A 80 -3.17 -2.15 4.35
CA GLY A 80 -4.09 -1.37 3.53
C GLY A 80 -3.54 -1.06 2.14
N ALA A 81 -2.55 -1.82 1.65
CA ALA A 81 -2.14 -1.74 0.26
C ALA A 81 -3.30 -2.10 -0.67
N LYS A 82 -3.40 -1.39 -1.80
CA LYS A 82 -4.49 -1.55 -2.76
C LYS A 82 -4.07 -2.46 -3.91
N PHE A 83 -4.97 -3.34 -4.33
CA PHE A 83 -4.77 -4.13 -5.53
C PHE A 83 -5.07 -3.28 -6.77
N TRP A 84 -4.25 -3.44 -7.80
CA TRP A 84 -4.42 -2.83 -9.11
C TRP A 84 -4.20 -3.88 -10.20
N PRO A 85 -4.94 -3.82 -11.33
CA PRO A 85 -4.70 -4.71 -12.47
C PRO A 85 -3.28 -4.58 -13.03
N SER A 86 -2.68 -3.39 -12.95
CA SER A 86 -1.30 -3.11 -13.34
C SER A 86 -0.77 -1.83 -12.71
N LYS A 87 0.55 -1.59 -12.81
CA LYS A 87 1.15 -0.30 -12.39
C LYS A 87 0.64 0.84 -13.28
N GLU A 88 0.40 0.57 -14.55
CA GLU A 88 -0.07 1.53 -15.54
C GLU A 88 -1.46 2.05 -15.21
N GLU A 89 -2.37 1.18 -14.75
CA GLU A 89 -3.71 1.58 -14.30
C GLU A 89 -3.64 2.52 -13.08
N TRP A 90 -2.79 2.18 -12.10
CA TRP A 90 -2.55 3.06 -10.95
C TRP A 90 -1.96 4.41 -11.37
N ILE A 91 -0.98 4.41 -12.28
CA ILE A 91 -0.39 5.64 -12.82
C ILE A 91 -1.43 6.46 -13.59
N ALA A 92 -2.30 5.82 -14.37
CA ALA A 92 -3.36 6.51 -15.11
C ALA A 92 -4.30 7.25 -14.15
N VAL A 93 -4.69 6.63 -13.04
CA VAL A 93 -5.48 7.30 -11.98
C VAL A 93 -4.68 8.43 -11.32
N LYS A 94 -3.42 8.20 -10.94
CA LYS A 94 -2.56 9.22 -10.31
C LYS A 94 -2.29 10.44 -11.20
N MET A 95 -2.30 10.25 -12.51
CA MET A 95 -2.09 11.30 -13.51
C MET A 95 -3.41 11.88 -14.03
N GLU A 96 -4.55 11.57 -13.38
CA GLU A 96 -5.89 12.03 -13.75
C GLU A 96 -6.25 11.73 -15.21
N ARG A 97 -5.70 10.63 -15.75
CA ARG A 97 -6.01 10.11 -17.09
C ARG A 97 -7.18 9.14 -17.09
N ARG A 98 -7.55 8.64 -15.90
CA ARG A 98 -8.71 7.79 -15.64
C ARG A 98 -9.30 8.19 -14.28
N ASP A 99 -10.63 8.16 -14.18
CA ASP A 99 -11.33 8.33 -12.91
C ASP A 99 -11.08 7.14 -11.99
N ILE A 100 -10.88 7.42 -10.70
CA ILE A 100 -10.79 6.40 -9.66
C ILE A 100 -12.16 5.77 -9.42
N THR A 101 -12.22 4.45 -9.26
CA THR A 101 -13.47 3.79 -8.84
C THR A 101 -13.71 3.98 -7.34
N GLU A 102 -14.96 3.81 -6.88
CA GLU A 102 -15.29 3.89 -5.45
C GLU A 102 -14.45 2.93 -4.60
N GLU A 103 -14.23 1.71 -5.08
CA GLU A 103 -13.40 0.70 -4.40
C GLU A 103 -11.93 1.11 -4.34
N GLU A 104 -11.37 1.64 -5.44
CA GLU A 104 -10.00 2.14 -5.47
C GLU A 104 -9.82 3.40 -4.61
N GLU A 105 -10.88 4.17 -4.35
CA GLU A 105 -10.83 5.39 -3.54
C GLU A 105 -10.83 5.10 -2.03
N LYS A 106 -11.46 3.99 -1.60
CA LYS A 106 -11.55 3.58 -0.18
C LYS A 106 -10.20 3.64 0.52
N VAL A 107 -10.17 4.19 1.73
CA VAL A 107 -8.97 4.20 2.58
C VAL A 107 -9.19 3.21 3.71
N MET A 108 -8.30 2.23 3.77
CA MET A 108 -8.29 1.18 4.78
C MET A 108 -7.02 1.31 5.62
N VAL A 109 -7.18 1.39 6.94
CA VAL A 109 -6.07 1.35 7.88
C VAL A 109 -6.32 0.26 8.90
N TYR A 110 -5.30 -0.56 9.14
CA TYR A 110 -5.33 -1.66 10.08
C TYR A 110 -4.36 -1.42 11.23
N GLY A 111 -4.79 -1.75 12.44
CA GLY A 111 -3.98 -1.75 13.64
C GLY A 111 -3.97 -3.15 14.22
N TRP A 112 -2.77 -3.74 14.30
CA TRP A 112 -2.57 -5.12 14.78
C TRP A 112 -2.04 -5.07 16.22
N PRO A 113 -2.85 -5.45 17.23
CA PRO A 113 -2.43 -5.42 18.64
C PRO A 113 -1.18 -6.27 18.88
N THR A 114 -0.34 -5.83 19.83
CA THR A 114 0.91 -6.54 20.17
C THR A 114 0.67 -7.88 20.86
N ASP A 115 -0.50 -8.08 21.48
CA ASP A 115 -0.93 -9.36 22.05
C ASP A 115 -1.35 -10.39 20.98
N GLY A 116 -1.48 -9.96 19.72
CA GLY A 116 -1.84 -10.80 18.58
C GLY A 116 -3.32 -11.15 18.48
N VAL A 117 -4.19 -10.54 19.32
CA VAL A 117 -5.63 -10.81 19.33
C VAL A 117 -6.39 -9.78 18.50
N GLY A 118 -7.06 -10.25 17.45
CA GLY A 118 -7.92 -9.44 16.62
C GLY A 118 -7.21 -8.36 15.80
N VAL A 119 -8.01 -7.41 15.30
CA VAL A 119 -7.56 -6.30 14.46
C VAL A 119 -8.47 -5.09 14.64
N TRP A 120 -7.86 -3.90 14.70
CA TRP A 120 -8.57 -2.63 14.58
C TRP A 120 -8.63 -2.21 13.12
N VAL A 121 -9.81 -1.82 12.66
CA VAL A 121 -10.05 -1.43 11.27
C VAL A 121 -10.67 -0.04 11.22
N LEU A 122 -10.02 0.86 10.48
CA LEU A 122 -10.51 2.19 10.17
C LEU A 122 -10.82 2.29 8.68
N ARG A 123 -12.00 2.80 8.34
CA ARG A 123 -12.55 2.82 6.98
C ARG A 123 -12.99 4.23 6.61
N TYR A 124 -12.59 4.67 5.42
CA TYR A 124 -13.18 5.83 4.75
C TYR A 124 -13.54 5.46 3.33
N ARG A 125 -14.62 6.05 2.80
CA ARG A 125 -15.00 5.83 1.39
C ARG A 125 -14.02 6.48 0.43
N SER A 126 -13.34 7.53 0.88
CA SER A 126 -12.40 8.30 0.08
C SER A 126 -11.41 9.07 0.94
N ALA A 127 -10.35 9.56 0.30
CA ALA A 127 -9.40 10.48 0.93
C ALA A 127 -10.05 11.78 1.40
N SER A 128 -11.14 12.23 0.75
CA SER A 128 -11.86 13.46 1.10
C SER A 128 -12.66 13.35 2.40
N GLN A 129 -12.95 12.13 2.88
CA GLN A 129 -13.61 11.90 4.16
C GLN A 129 -12.64 11.81 5.35
N MET A 130 -11.33 11.75 5.08
CA MET A 130 -10.33 11.65 6.15
C MET A 130 -10.32 12.95 6.99
N PRO A 131 -10.16 12.84 8.32
CA PRO A 131 -9.95 13.99 9.19
C PRO A 131 -8.76 14.85 8.72
N ARG A 132 -8.83 16.18 8.93
CA ARG A 132 -7.75 17.08 8.50
C ARG A 132 -6.39 16.76 9.14
N ASP A 133 -6.42 16.18 10.33
CA ASP A 133 -5.24 15.81 11.12
C ASP A 133 -4.83 14.35 10.94
N PHE A 134 -5.40 13.63 9.97
CA PHE A 134 -5.14 12.19 9.74
C PHE A 134 -3.65 11.83 9.61
N GLY A 135 -2.83 12.78 9.15
CA GLY A 135 -1.38 12.65 9.10
C GLY A 135 -0.71 12.35 10.46
N ARG A 136 -1.39 12.58 11.59
CA ARG A 136 -0.92 12.17 12.94
C ARG A 136 -0.62 10.67 13.01
N MET A 137 -1.29 9.84 12.22
CA MET A 137 -1.08 8.39 12.18
C MET A 137 0.37 8.02 11.86
N SER A 138 1.05 8.79 11.01
CA SER A 138 2.43 8.50 10.58
C SER A 138 3.47 8.77 11.67
N PHE A 139 3.08 9.43 12.76
CA PHE A 139 3.94 9.72 13.91
C PHE A 139 3.87 8.66 15.00
N ALA A 140 2.98 7.67 14.89
CA ALA A 140 2.94 6.55 15.83
C ALA A 140 4.26 5.77 15.79
N MET A 141 4.84 5.50 16.96
CA MET A 141 6.12 4.80 17.09
C MET A 141 5.97 3.28 17.15
N ASN A 142 4.75 2.79 17.41
CA ASN A 142 4.41 1.37 17.49
C ASN A 142 2.92 1.14 17.15
N MET A 143 2.52 -0.12 16.97
CA MET A 143 1.15 -0.47 16.61
C MET A 143 0.13 -0.09 17.70
N ASP A 144 0.50 -0.16 18.98
CA ASP A 144 -0.44 0.18 20.06
C ASP A 144 -0.76 1.69 20.05
N GLU A 145 0.23 2.55 19.85
CA GLU A 145 0.03 3.98 19.61
C GLU A 145 -0.81 4.25 18.37
N ARG A 146 -0.54 3.55 17.26
CA ARG A 146 -1.35 3.65 16.03
C ARG A 146 -2.81 3.30 16.32
N ILE A 147 -3.05 2.22 17.07
CA ILE A 147 -4.39 1.78 17.48
C ILE A 147 -5.08 2.84 18.35
N GLN A 148 -4.37 3.51 19.26
CA GLN A 148 -4.97 4.60 20.05
C GLN A 148 -5.43 5.76 19.17
N ILE A 149 -4.62 6.18 18.19
CA ILE A 149 -5.00 7.21 17.23
C ILE A 149 -6.18 6.74 16.36
N MET A 150 -6.17 5.47 15.92
CA MET A 150 -7.27 4.88 15.15
C MET A 150 -8.60 4.91 15.91
N LYS A 151 -8.58 4.66 17.23
CA LYS A 151 -9.78 4.75 18.08
C LYS A 151 -10.35 6.16 18.11
N GLU A 152 -9.51 7.20 18.17
CA GLU A 152 -9.96 8.61 18.08
C GLU A 152 -10.71 8.89 16.77
N TYR A 153 -10.37 8.17 15.71
CA TYR A 153 -10.99 8.27 14.39
C TYR A 153 -12.16 7.32 14.15
N GLY A 154 -12.62 6.60 15.19
CA GLY A 154 -13.78 5.71 15.10
C GLY A 154 -13.47 4.33 14.52
N ALA A 155 -12.24 3.84 14.68
CA ALA A 155 -11.90 2.48 14.28
C ALA A 155 -12.74 1.44 15.05
N THR A 156 -13.07 0.34 14.36
CA THR A 156 -13.84 -0.78 14.90
C THR A 156 -12.90 -1.95 15.17
N PHE A 157 -13.07 -2.62 16.31
CA PHE A 157 -12.33 -3.82 16.66
C PHE A 157 -13.07 -5.08 16.17
N PHE A 158 -12.30 -6.03 15.63
CA PHE A 158 -12.76 -7.36 15.27
C PHE A 158 -11.87 -8.37 15.99
N GLU A 159 -12.46 -9.24 16.79
CA GLU A 159 -11.71 -10.29 17.49
C GLU A 159 -11.28 -11.39 16.52
N ASP A 160 -12.17 -11.77 15.59
CA ASP A 160 -11.87 -12.68 14.50
C ASP A 160 -11.52 -11.90 13.23
N VAL A 161 -10.29 -12.08 12.74
CA VAL A 161 -9.79 -11.42 11.53
C VAL A 161 -10.59 -11.83 10.29
N THR A 162 -11.21 -13.02 10.29
CA THR A 162 -12.02 -13.51 9.16
C THR A 162 -13.34 -12.76 8.99
N GLU A 163 -13.76 -11.97 9.99
CA GLU A 163 -14.91 -11.06 9.85
C GLU A 163 -14.57 -9.80 9.04
N VAL A 164 -13.28 -9.54 8.80
CA VAL A 164 -12.78 -8.40 8.02
C VAL A 164 -12.66 -8.78 6.55
N LYS A 165 -13.77 -8.65 5.82
CA LYS A 165 -13.89 -9.00 4.39
C LYS A 165 -12.82 -8.40 3.50
N GLU A 166 -12.31 -7.21 3.82
CA GLU A 166 -11.26 -6.55 3.03
C GLU A 166 -9.89 -7.23 3.13
N LEU A 167 -9.72 -8.17 4.07
CA LEU A 167 -8.52 -9.00 4.22
C LEU A 167 -8.68 -10.38 3.59
N ASP A 168 -9.89 -10.78 3.22
CA ASP A 168 -10.12 -11.99 2.43
C ASP A 168 -9.56 -11.72 1.04
N GLY A 169 -8.45 -12.38 0.69
CA GLY A 169 -7.68 -12.14 -0.54
C GLY A 169 -8.44 -12.43 -1.85
N THR A 170 -9.74 -12.65 -1.80
CA THR A 170 -10.69 -12.78 -2.89
C THR A 170 -11.36 -11.42 -3.12
N SER A 171 -10.91 -10.69 -4.13
CA SER A 171 -11.70 -9.58 -4.67
C SER A 171 -12.96 -10.16 -5.33
N ASP A 172 -14.14 -9.74 -4.88
CA ASP A 172 -15.41 -9.93 -5.60
C ASP A 172 -15.41 -9.13 -6.92
#